data_AF-A0A950VIC9-F1
#
_entry.id   AF-A0A950VIC9-F1
#
_cell.length_a   1.000
_cell.length_b   1.000
_cell.length_c   1.000
_cell.angle_alpha   90.00
_cell.angle_beta   90.00
_cell.angle_gamma   90.00
#
_symmetry.space_group_name_H-M   'P 1'
#
loop_
_entity.id
_entity.type
_entity.pdbx_description
1 polymer ?
#
loop_
_entity_poly.entity_id
_entity_poly.type
_entity_poly.pdbx_seq_one_letter_code
_entity_poly.pdbx_strand_id
1 'polypeptide(L)'
;RQLVDFLRHEAGVDFPFTCSEPWLYSAALSPEGSADLVARLGRAIDALKGSHQVLAVPYGTDGSVIAAAGIPAVVFGPGDIALAHTCDEWVSLAEVEEAAEILFRLACAS
;
A
#
# COMPACT_ATOMS: atom_id res chain seq x y z
N ARG A 1 -23.26 2.23 3.03
CA ARG A 1 -24.72 2.45 3.07
C ARG A 1 -25.47 1.50 2.13
N GLN A 2 -25.03 1.30 0.88
CA GLN A 2 -25.65 0.38 -0.08
C GLN A 2 -25.95 -1.05 0.45
N LEU A 3 -25.05 -1.69 1.20
CA LEU A 3 -25.28 -3.04 1.72
C LEU A 3 -26.45 -3.10 2.72
N VAL A 4 -26.54 -2.14 3.65
CA VAL A 4 -27.63 -2.11 4.64
C VAL A 4 -28.97 -1.85 3.96
N ASP A 5 -28.97 -0.94 2.97
CA ASP A 5 -30.17 -0.62 2.21
C ASP A 5 -30.64 -1.84 1.40
N PHE A 6 -29.73 -2.59 0.76
CA PHE A 6 -30.00 -3.85 0.08
C PHE A 6 -30.57 -4.91 1.04
N LEU A 7 -29.94 -5.10 2.20
CA LEU A 7 -30.40 -6.09 3.20
C LEU A 7 -31.80 -5.76 3.72
N ARG A 8 -32.13 -4.48 3.90
CA ARG A 8 -33.44 -4.03 4.41
C ARG A 8 -34.56 -4.13 3.39
N HIS A 9 -34.28 -3.90 2.11
CA HIS A 9 -35.34 -3.65 1.12
C HIS A 9 -35.37 -4.66 -0.02
N GLU A 10 -34.27 -5.35 -0.30
CA GLU A 10 -34.12 -6.16 -1.53
C GLU A 10 -33.80 -7.63 -1.23
N ALA A 11 -33.06 -7.92 -0.15
CA ALA A 11 -32.59 -9.27 0.14
C ALA A 11 -33.64 -10.20 0.79
N GLY A 12 -34.82 -9.68 1.14
CA GLY A 12 -35.87 -10.46 1.80
C GLY A 12 -35.49 -10.99 3.18
N VAL A 13 -34.58 -10.29 3.89
CA VAL A 13 -34.17 -10.65 5.26
C VAL A 13 -35.37 -10.51 6.20
N ASP A 14 -35.79 -11.63 6.79
CA ASP A 14 -36.97 -11.73 7.66
C ASP A 14 -36.63 -11.88 9.16
N PHE A 15 -35.34 -11.81 9.50
CA PHE A 15 -34.85 -11.86 10.88
C PHE A 15 -34.26 -10.51 11.33
N PRO A 16 -34.28 -10.21 12.64
CA PRO A 16 -33.70 -8.96 13.16
C PRO A 16 -32.19 -8.91 12.94
N PHE A 17 -31.69 -7.76 12.49
CA PHE A 17 -30.26 -7.50 12.40
C PHE A 17 -29.93 -6.05 12.78
N THR A 18 -28.70 -5.82 13.19
CA THR A 18 -28.13 -4.49 13.40
C THR A 18 -26.86 -4.35 12.59
N CYS A 19 -26.64 -3.19 11.99
CA CYS A 19 -25.37 -2.83 11.38
C CYS A 19 -24.72 -1.76 12.25
N SER A 20 -23.56 -2.06 12.84
CA SER A 20 -22.78 -1.06 13.56
C SER A 20 -22.09 -0.13 12.57
N GLU A 21 -21.54 0.97 13.09
CA GLU A 21 -20.53 1.71 12.35
C GLU A 21 -19.34 0.80 12.03
N PRO A 22 -18.64 1.03 10.89
CA PRO A 22 -17.43 0.28 10.57
C PRO A 22 -16.43 0.39 11.72
N TRP A 23 -15.97 -0.75 12.22
CA TRP A 23 -14.96 -0.80 13.27
C TRP A 23 -13.54 -0.52 12.75
N LEU A 24 -13.33 -0.68 11.44
CA LEU A 24 -12.06 -0.45 10.77
C LEU A 24 -12.17 0.74 9.81
N TYR A 25 -11.34 1.76 10.04
CA TYR A 25 -11.12 2.85 9.10
C TYR A 25 -9.75 2.67 8.45
N SER A 26 -9.73 2.28 7.17
CA SER A 26 -8.50 2.22 6.39
C SER A 26 -8.41 3.49 5.54
N ALA A 27 -7.74 4.51 6.08
CA ALA A 27 -7.43 5.71 5.31
C ALA A 27 -6.52 5.37 4.12
N ALA A 28 -6.56 6.21 3.08
CA ALA A 28 -5.52 6.20 2.06
C ALA A 28 -4.17 6.63 2.67
N LEU A 29 -3.06 6.08 2.17
CA LEU A 29 -1.74 6.61 2.48
C LEU A 29 -1.60 7.99 1.82
N SER A 30 -1.53 9.03 2.65
CA SER A 30 -1.27 10.38 2.18
C SER A 30 0.22 10.57 1.82
N PRO A 31 0.55 11.29 0.74
CA PRO A 31 1.93 11.70 0.45
C PRO A 31 2.45 12.80 1.40
N GLU A 32 1.57 13.45 2.17
CA GLU A 32 1.97 14.52 3.09
C GLU A 32 3.00 14.03 4.12
N GLY A 33 4.00 14.85 4.41
CA GLY A 33 5.06 14.54 5.37
C GLY A 33 6.15 13.57 4.87
N SER A 34 5.98 12.96 3.69
CA SER A 34 6.92 11.94 3.18
C SER A 34 7.82 12.42 2.04
N ALA A 35 7.82 13.71 1.71
CA ALA A 35 8.55 14.25 0.55
C ALA A 35 10.07 13.96 0.56
N ASP A 36 10.73 14.10 1.72
CA ASP A 36 12.17 13.78 1.83
C ASP A 36 12.43 12.28 1.65
N LEU A 37 11.64 11.43 2.31
CA LEU A 37 11.74 9.97 2.18
C LEU A 37 11.54 9.51 0.73
N VAL A 38 10.51 10.03 0.07
CA VAL A 38 10.23 9.75 -1.35
C VAL A 38 11.40 10.19 -2.23
N ALA A 39 11.96 11.39 -2.01
CA ALA A 39 13.09 11.88 -2.79
C ALA A 39 14.38 11.06 -2.57
N ARG A 40 14.65 10.63 -1.32
CA ARG A 40 15.81 9.79 -0.98
C ARG A 40 15.68 8.40 -1.60
N LEU A 41 14.51 7.77 -1.49
CA LEU A 41 14.25 6.48 -2.12
C LEU A 41 14.33 6.58 -3.65
N GLY A 42 13.75 7.63 -4.24
CA GLY A 42 13.84 7.89 -5.68
C GLY A 42 15.27 7.96 -6.19
N ARG A 43 16.16 8.68 -5.49
CA ARG A 43 17.60 8.71 -5.81
C ARG A 43 18.26 7.33 -5.72
N ALA A 44 17.89 6.52 -4.73
CA ALA A 44 18.41 5.16 -4.58
C ALA A 44 17.96 4.25 -5.74
N ILE A 45 16.71 4.39 -6.20
CA ILE A 45 16.17 3.68 -7.36
C ILE A 45 16.89 4.14 -8.64
N ASP A 46 17.00 5.45 -8.86
CA ASP A 46 17.61 6.04 -10.07
C ASP A 46 19.08 5.60 -10.23
N ALA A 47 19.80 5.45 -9.12
CA ALA A 47 21.19 4.98 -9.13
C ALA A 47 21.36 3.56 -9.70
N LEU A 48 20.30 2.74 -9.70
CA LEU A 48 20.32 1.36 -10.21
C LEU A 48 19.52 1.20 -11.50
N LYS A 49 18.34 1.85 -11.60
CA LYS A 49 17.36 1.67 -12.69
C LYS A 49 17.32 2.83 -13.68
N GLY A 50 17.99 3.95 -13.38
CA GLY A 50 18.07 5.15 -14.22
C GLY A 50 16.88 6.11 -14.10
N SER A 51 15.71 5.63 -13.69
CA SER A 51 14.53 6.46 -13.40
C SER A 51 13.55 5.73 -12.46
N HIS A 52 12.63 6.49 -11.85
CA HIS A 52 11.54 5.99 -11.02
C HIS A 52 10.22 6.72 -11.29
N GLN A 53 9.12 6.17 -10.79
CA GLN A 53 7.80 6.79 -10.78
C GLN A 53 7.19 6.73 -9.38
N VAL A 54 6.40 7.74 -9.03
CA VAL A 54 5.60 7.76 -7.80
C VAL A 54 4.14 7.64 -8.20
N LEU A 55 3.47 6.61 -7.70
CA LEU A 55 2.11 6.26 -8.11
C LEU A 55 1.19 6.13 -6.88
N ALA A 56 -0.08 6.48 -7.07
CA ALA A 56 -1.16 6.08 -6.18
C ALA A 56 -1.74 4.76 -6.67
N VAL A 57 -2.14 3.91 -5.73
CA VAL A 57 -2.54 2.53 -6.02
C VAL A 57 -3.80 2.16 -5.22
N PRO A 58 -4.74 1.39 -5.80
CA PRO A 58 -6.04 1.11 -5.19
C PRO A 58 -6.02 -0.11 -4.26
N TYR A 59 -5.00 -0.23 -3.41
CA TYR A 59 -4.89 -1.31 -2.42
C TYR A 59 -4.45 -0.78 -1.05
N GLY A 60 -4.80 -1.52 0.00
CA GLY A 60 -4.46 -1.18 1.38
C GLY A 60 -3.07 -1.67 1.78
N THR A 61 -2.37 -0.89 2.61
CA THR A 61 -1.12 -1.28 3.28
C THR A 61 -1.11 -0.71 4.70
N ASP A 62 -0.25 -1.22 5.57
CA ASP A 62 -0.03 -0.64 6.90
C ASP A 62 0.60 0.77 6.84
N GLY A 63 1.08 1.19 5.67
CA GLY A 63 1.67 2.51 5.46
C GLY A 63 0.74 3.66 5.82
N SER A 64 -0.58 3.53 5.57
CA SER A 64 -1.54 4.58 5.92
C SER A 64 -1.68 4.77 7.44
N VAL A 65 -1.62 3.67 8.20
CA VAL A 65 -1.66 3.70 9.67
C VAL A 65 -0.37 4.31 10.23
N ILE A 66 0.79 3.94 9.67
CA ILE A 66 2.10 4.50 10.04
C ILE A 66 2.13 6.01 9.77
N ALA A 67 1.68 6.44 8.59
CA ALA A 67 1.60 7.86 8.23
C ALA A 67 0.63 8.63 9.14
N ALA A 68 -0.52 8.05 9.49
CA ALA A 68 -1.47 8.67 10.42
C ALA A 68 -0.89 8.87 11.83
N ALA A 69 0.11 8.08 12.23
CA ALA A 69 0.85 8.27 13.47
C ALA A 69 1.94 9.37 13.38
N GLY A 70 2.06 10.07 12.25
CA GLY A 70 3.03 11.14 12.02
C GLY A 70 4.42 10.66 11.59
N ILE A 71 4.56 9.39 11.20
CA ILE A 71 5.81 8.82 10.72
C ILE A 71 5.82 8.82 9.19
N PRO A 72 6.80 9.44 8.51
CA PRO A 72 6.91 9.39 7.05
C PRO A 72 6.91 7.95 6.52
N ALA A 73 6.10 7.67 5.51
CA ALA A 73 5.91 6.32 4.98
C ALA A 73 5.80 6.31 3.45
N VAL A 74 6.35 5.26 2.83
CA VAL A 74 6.24 4.96 1.40
C VAL A 74 6.08 3.46 1.22
N VAL A 75 5.35 3.04 0.20
CA VAL A 75 5.24 1.62 -0.19
C VAL A 75 6.26 1.35 -1.30
N PHE A 76 7.12 0.36 -1.08
CA PHE A 76 8.14 -0.05 -2.02
C PHE A 76 8.44 -1.54 -1.86
N GLY A 77 8.60 -2.25 -2.97
CA GLY A 77 8.97 -3.66 -2.97
C GLY A 77 9.07 -4.22 -4.39
N PRO A 78 9.71 -5.39 -4.56
CA PRO A 78 9.79 -6.10 -5.82
C PRO A 78 8.48 -6.83 -6.16
N GLY A 79 8.34 -7.20 -7.44
CA GLY A 79 7.23 -8.03 -7.93
C GLY A 79 6.05 -7.23 -8.50
N ASP A 80 5.04 -7.97 -8.95
CA ASP A 80 3.82 -7.43 -9.54
C ASP A 80 2.64 -7.65 -8.60
N ILE A 81 1.96 -6.55 -8.23
CA ILE A 81 0.78 -6.60 -7.37
C ILE A 81 -0.36 -7.44 -7.97
N ALA A 82 -0.42 -7.58 -9.30
CA ALA A 82 -1.42 -8.41 -9.97
C ALA A 82 -1.29 -9.90 -9.63
N LEU A 83 -0.12 -10.34 -9.15
CA LEU A 83 0.14 -11.72 -8.74
C LEU A 83 -0.17 -11.98 -7.26
N ALA A 84 -0.27 -10.93 -6.44
CA ALA A 84 -0.54 -11.08 -5.01
C ALA A 84 -1.91 -11.74 -4.75
N HIS A 85 -1.95 -12.69 -3.81
CA HIS A 85 -3.13 -13.49 -3.47
C HIS A 85 -3.71 -14.34 -4.61
N THR A 86 -2.91 -14.60 -5.65
CA THR A 86 -3.27 -15.57 -6.69
C THR A 86 -2.73 -16.97 -6.34
N CYS A 87 -3.18 -18.00 -7.05
CA CYS A 87 -2.61 -19.34 -6.90
C CYS A 87 -1.15 -19.44 -7.39
N ASP A 88 -0.76 -18.52 -8.27
CA ASP A 88 0.55 -18.43 -8.89
C ASP A 88 1.30 -17.19 -8.38
N GLU A 89 1.26 -16.95 -7.06
CA GLU A 89 2.00 -15.87 -6.41
C GLU A 89 3.52 -16.20 -6.40
N TRP A 90 4.32 -15.35 -7.06
CA TRP A 90 5.78 -15.46 -7.07
C TRP A 90 6.43 -14.09 -7.29
N VAL A 91 7.74 -14.01 -7.04
CA VAL A 91 8.58 -12.84 -7.31
C VAL A 91 9.93 -13.28 -7.87
N SER A 92 10.53 -12.50 -8.77
CA SER A 92 11.85 -12.80 -9.33
C SER A 92 12.94 -12.62 -8.27
N LEU A 93 13.86 -13.57 -8.16
CA LEU A 93 15.03 -13.42 -7.28
C LEU A 93 15.90 -12.22 -7.67
N ALA A 94 16.03 -11.93 -8.96
CA ALA A 94 16.77 -10.75 -9.41
C ALA A 94 16.09 -9.44 -8.95
N GLU A 95 14.76 -9.38 -8.95
CA GLU A 95 14.05 -8.21 -8.43
C GLU A 95 14.20 -8.07 -6.92
N VAL A 96 14.23 -9.18 -6.18
CA VAL A 96 14.51 -9.18 -4.74
C VAL A 96 15.92 -8.66 -4.44
N GLU A 97 16.93 -9.10 -5.21
CA GLU A 97 18.31 -8.62 -5.09
C GLU A 97 18.42 -7.11 -5.41
N GLU A 98 17.77 -6.64 -6.48
CA GLU A 98 17.70 -5.21 -6.82
C GLU A 98 17.03 -4.39 -5.71
N ALA A 99 15.90 -4.86 -5.16
CA ALA A 99 15.19 -4.18 -4.09
C ALA A 99 16.05 -4.11 -2.80
N ALA A 100 16.79 -5.17 -2.48
CA ALA A 100 17.69 -5.19 -1.34
C ALA A 100 18.84 -4.16 -1.51
N GLU A 101 19.42 -4.07 -2.70
CA GLU A 101 20.46 -3.08 -3.02
C GLU A 101 19.93 -1.64 -2.93
N ILE A 102 18.70 -1.39 -3.40
CA ILE A 102 18.05 -0.07 -3.28
C ILE A 102 17.85 0.30 -1.81
N LEU A 103 17.36 -0.62 -0.97
CA LEU A 103 17.18 -0.39 0.46
C LEU A 103 18.52 -0.15 1.17
N PHE A 104 19.56 -0.90 0.80
CA PHE A 104 20.93 -0.69 1.31
C PHE A 104 21.43 0.72 0.99
N ARG A 105 21.29 1.17 -0.26
CA ARG A 105 21.68 2.52 -0.69
C ARG A 105 20.90 3.60 0.05
N LEU A 106 19.60 3.44 0.23
CA LEU A 106 18.76 4.37 0.99
C LEU A 106 19.25 4.51 2.44
N ALA A 107 19.58 3.39 3.09
CA ALA A 107 20.03 3.35 4.47
C ALA A 107 21.43 3.96 4.65
N CYS A 108 22.32 3.80 3.67
CA CYS A 108 23.70 4.28 3.72
C CYS A 108 23.89 5.70 3.16
N ALA A 109 22.93 6.23 2.40
CA ALA A 109 22.97 7.60 1.90
C ALA A 109 22.82 8.59 3.07
N SER A 110 23.91 9.30 3.37
CA SER A 110 23.96 10.41 4.34
C SER A 110 23.32 11.67 3.78
#